data_AF-A0ABD3M6V8-F1
#
_entry.id   AF-A0ABD3M6V8-F1
#
_cell.length_a   1.000
_cell.length_b   1.000
_cell.length_c   1.000
_cell.angle_alpha   90.00
_cell.angle_beta   90.00
_cell.angle_gamma   90.00
#
_symmetry.space_group_name_H-M   'P 1'
#
loop_
_entity.id
_entity.type
_entity.pdbx_description
1 polymer ?
#
loop_
_entity_poly.entity_id
_entity_poly.type
_entity_poly.pdbx_seq_one_letter_code
_entity_poly.pdbx_strand_id
1 'polypeptide(L)'
;MLYGSTTVSPYCLSAPLPTITAVALAPTSMKCLFFFLVFLGEISSAFQTPSSSLSRQTTITAMAKPTPVRRTSSLAYDNNDGSKENYHRVDMWRKRRNLPLKPRYTTTALSSSASSSITQLDEVENSACNSKPMYTFGVLADIQYAPIPDGHSYSGNPRYYQHAKEAARHAAIHFQEEQVQCVINLGDIVDGKCADVEKWGGTIDEEKKSDGCSSSSVGHDAIDDVLEALSPYNAGRILHTYGNHELYNLSRFELGHKLSIPFIREPTNELVGYYDHVLHEPQRQHCDDDNANPWKLRFVVLDSYDICLLDRCAETSKKRQAAHEILSRHNPNYPEQENSPEGLVGLSRRFVAFNGGVDTPQLEWLESSMQSARENGEKVIICSHQPIHPQSSFTTCLIWNYDDVLSIVRKYSDVVIASFSGHAHKGGYIRDEESGVHFRTFEAMLESPCPIRTYAFVDVWKDRLVVRGMGDCFSDVYDLDHLESKVGTTVAK
;
A
#
# COMPACT_ATOMS: atom_id res chain seq x y z
N MET A 1 -48.27 -26.52 -33.63
CA MET A 1 -48.41 -25.30 -34.47
C MET A 1 -47.04 -24.64 -34.44
N LEU A 2 -46.17 -24.62 -35.47
CA LEU A 2 -46.35 -24.43 -36.93
C LEU A 2 -47.15 -23.14 -37.20
N TYR A 3 -46.70 -22.07 -37.88
CA TYR A 3 -45.41 -21.67 -38.53
C TYR A 3 -45.23 -20.13 -38.35
N GLY A 4 -44.09 -19.46 -38.62
CA GLY A 4 -42.72 -19.93 -38.95
C GLY A 4 -41.99 -19.11 -40.04
N SER A 5 -40.72 -18.70 -39.77
CA SER A 5 -39.65 -18.36 -40.74
C SER A 5 -39.71 -17.08 -41.61
N THR A 6 -38.75 -16.16 -41.41
CA THR A 6 -38.01 -15.46 -42.49
C THR A 6 -36.60 -15.02 -42.05
N THR A 7 -35.63 -15.18 -42.95
CA THR A 7 -34.19 -14.88 -42.77
C THR A 7 -33.72 -13.75 -43.68
N VAL A 8 -32.89 -12.81 -43.22
CA VAL A 8 -31.92 -12.05 -44.06
C VAL A 8 -30.66 -11.73 -43.25
N SER A 9 -29.50 -11.73 -43.91
CA SER A 9 -28.16 -11.49 -43.33
C SER A 9 -27.64 -10.05 -43.66
N PRO A 10 -26.34 -9.68 -43.55
CA PRO A 10 -25.96 -8.44 -42.88
C PRO A 10 -25.55 -7.30 -43.82
N TYR A 11 -25.58 -6.05 -43.33
CA TYR A 11 -24.92 -4.92 -43.99
C TYR A 11 -24.16 -4.04 -43.01
N CYS A 12 -22.89 -3.83 -43.30
CA CYS A 12 -22.06 -2.80 -42.69
C CYS A 12 -22.60 -1.41 -43.03
N LEU A 13 -22.74 -0.55 -42.02
CA LEU A 13 -22.78 0.91 -42.22
C LEU A 13 -21.84 1.59 -41.23
N SER A 14 -20.72 2.06 -41.77
CA SER A 14 -19.77 2.94 -41.08
C SER A 14 -20.39 4.32 -40.84
N ALA A 15 -20.50 4.74 -39.57
CA ALA A 15 -20.81 6.11 -39.21
C ALA A 15 -19.50 6.89 -38.96
N PRO A 16 -19.30 8.08 -39.56
CA PRO A 16 -18.09 8.88 -39.35
C PRO A 16 -18.14 9.63 -38.02
N LEU A 17 -16.98 9.69 -37.35
CA LEU A 17 -16.74 10.55 -36.17
C LEU A 17 -16.76 12.04 -36.58
N PRO A 18 -17.35 12.94 -35.77
CA PRO A 18 -17.25 14.37 -36.01
C PRO A 18 -15.85 14.91 -35.66
N THR A 19 -15.23 15.58 -36.62
CA THR A 19 -13.94 16.25 -36.45
C THR A 19 -14.04 17.40 -35.45
N ILE A 20 -13.29 17.33 -34.34
CA ILE A 20 -13.12 18.48 -33.44
C ILE A 20 -12.04 19.40 -34.01
N THR A 21 -12.44 20.61 -34.38
CA THR A 21 -11.55 21.64 -34.91
C THR A 21 -10.66 22.19 -33.79
N ALA A 22 -9.35 21.96 -33.87
CA ALA A 22 -8.39 22.54 -32.94
C ALA A 22 -8.25 24.06 -33.18
N VAL A 23 -8.71 24.88 -32.22
CA VAL A 23 -8.46 26.32 -32.20
C VAL A 23 -7.09 26.56 -31.55
N ALA A 24 -6.09 26.88 -32.37
CA ALA A 24 -4.77 27.27 -31.89
C ALA A 24 -4.80 28.68 -31.28
N LEU A 25 -4.61 28.79 -29.96
CA LEU A 25 -4.33 30.05 -29.29
C LEU A 25 -2.82 30.32 -29.31
N ALA A 26 -2.42 31.38 -30.00
CA ALA A 26 -1.03 31.82 -30.04
C ALA A 26 -0.65 32.59 -28.75
N PRO A 27 0.52 32.34 -28.14
CA PRO A 27 1.01 33.16 -27.04
C PRO A 27 1.53 34.50 -27.57
N THR A 28 1.10 35.60 -26.96
CA THR A 28 1.58 36.95 -27.27
C THR A 28 2.97 37.22 -26.68
N SER A 29 3.66 38.15 -27.33
CA SER A 29 5.07 38.48 -27.09
C SER A 29 5.42 39.04 -25.71
N MET A 30 6.61 38.70 -25.22
CA MET A 30 7.49 39.71 -24.61
C MET A 30 8.92 39.57 -25.13
N LYS A 31 9.50 40.70 -25.55
CA LYS A 31 10.87 40.82 -26.05
C LYS A 31 11.75 41.35 -24.93
N CYS A 32 12.93 40.79 -24.75
CA CYS A 32 14.10 41.55 -24.30
C CYS A 32 15.32 41.16 -25.14
N LEU A 33 15.78 42.12 -25.93
CA LEU A 33 17.04 42.06 -26.67
C LEU A 33 18.20 42.31 -25.69
N PHE A 34 19.31 41.59 -25.84
CA PHE A 34 20.62 42.22 -25.77
C PHE A 34 21.59 41.56 -26.75
N PHE A 35 22.28 42.41 -27.53
CA PHE A 35 23.27 42.03 -28.54
C PHE A 35 24.62 41.65 -27.89
N PHE A 36 25.40 40.78 -28.53
CA PHE A 36 26.66 41.22 -29.15
C PHE A 36 27.14 40.27 -30.27
N LEU A 37 28.03 40.79 -31.14
CA LEU A 37 28.34 40.29 -32.47
C LEU A 37 29.43 39.18 -32.53
N VAL A 38 29.17 38.20 -33.41
CA VAL A 38 29.95 37.82 -34.62
C VAL A 38 31.50 37.74 -34.53
N PHE A 39 32.04 36.57 -34.90
CA PHE A 39 33.04 36.47 -35.96
C PHE A 39 32.94 35.12 -36.72
N LEU A 40 32.99 35.18 -38.06
CA LEU A 40 33.03 34.03 -38.98
C LEU A 40 34.48 33.79 -39.43
N GLY A 41 34.79 32.55 -39.84
CA GLY A 41 36.11 32.20 -40.40
C GLY A 41 36.15 30.77 -40.95
N GLU A 42 35.60 30.56 -42.15
CA GLU A 42 35.87 29.36 -42.94
C GLU A 42 37.29 29.39 -43.53
N ILE A 43 38.01 28.26 -43.53
CA ILE A 43 38.93 27.91 -44.62
C ILE A 43 38.72 26.43 -44.95
N SER A 44 38.75 26.11 -46.25
CA SER A 44 38.38 24.82 -46.85
C SER A 44 39.62 24.03 -47.32
N SER A 45 39.36 22.83 -47.88
CA SER A 45 40.26 21.96 -48.67
C SER A 45 41.26 21.08 -47.90
N ALA A 46 41.64 19.87 -48.37
CA ALA A 46 41.02 18.94 -49.32
C ALA A 46 41.81 17.59 -49.34
N PHE A 47 41.29 16.64 -50.13
CA PHE A 47 42.00 15.54 -50.83
C PHE A 47 42.10 14.11 -50.25
N GLN A 48 41.42 13.23 -51.01
CA GLN A 48 41.84 11.91 -51.53
C GLN A 48 41.90 10.66 -50.64
N THR A 49 40.91 9.80 -50.88
CA THR A 49 41.02 8.33 -50.91
C THR A 49 42.10 7.85 -51.89
N PRO A 50 42.63 6.64 -51.70
CA PRO A 50 42.29 5.60 -52.69
C PRO A 50 41.82 4.28 -52.07
N SER A 51 41.12 3.49 -52.88
CA SER A 51 40.63 2.16 -52.56
C SER A 51 41.68 1.07 -52.75
N SER A 52 41.61 0.00 -51.94
CA SER A 52 42.01 -1.34 -52.39
C SER A 52 41.21 -2.40 -51.64
N SER A 53 40.78 -3.42 -52.37
CA SER A 53 40.01 -4.54 -51.86
C SER A 53 40.94 -5.70 -51.50
N LEU A 54 40.75 -6.30 -50.32
CA LEU A 54 41.20 -7.66 -50.07
C LEU A 54 40.35 -8.33 -48.99
N SER A 55 39.91 -9.55 -49.31
CA SER A 55 39.03 -10.35 -48.48
C SER A 55 39.79 -10.97 -47.30
N ARG A 56 39.28 -10.77 -46.09
CA ARG A 56 39.56 -11.65 -44.95
C ARG A 56 38.29 -11.89 -44.16
N GLN A 57 37.83 -13.14 -44.16
CA GLN A 57 36.88 -13.63 -43.17
C GLN A 57 37.48 -13.38 -41.78
N THR A 58 36.81 -12.55 -41.00
CA THR A 58 37.14 -12.33 -39.59
C THR A 58 35.95 -12.81 -38.79
N THR A 59 36.14 -13.90 -38.05
CA THR A 59 35.11 -14.45 -37.16
C THR A 59 34.81 -13.43 -36.07
N ILE A 60 33.67 -12.73 -36.17
CA ILE A 60 33.18 -11.88 -35.10
C ILE A 60 32.58 -12.79 -34.05
N THR A 61 33.38 -13.17 -33.06
CA THR A 61 32.88 -13.71 -31.80
C THR A 61 32.03 -12.63 -31.16
N ALA A 62 30.71 -12.83 -31.14
CA ALA A 62 29.81 -11.90 -30.47
C ALA A 62 30.14 -11.87 -28.97
N MET A 63 30.72 -10.76 -28.49
CA MET A 63 30.79 -10.50 -27.06
C MET A 63 29.36 -10.31 -26.56
N ALA A 64 28.88 -11.30 -25.81
CA ALA A 64 27.62 -11.17 -25.10
C ALA A 64 27.68 -9.94 -24.19
N LYS A 65 26.71 -9.02 -24.34
CA LYS A 65 26.47 -8.01 -23.32
C LYS A 65 26.17 -8.74 -22.00
N PRO A 66 26.76 -8.35 -20.86
CA PRO A 66 26.38 -8.94 -19.59
C PRO A 66 24.91 -8.61 -19.30
N THR A 67 24.07 -9.63 -19.25
CA THR A 67 22.69 -9.50 -18.78
C THR A 67 22.73 -9.05 -17.32
N PRO A 68 22.03 -7.98 -16.92
CA PRO A 68 21.99 -7.57 -15.52
C PRO A 68 21.27 -8.66 -14.72
N VAL A 69 22.02 -9.39 -13.89
CA VAL A 69 21.46 -10.39 -12.98
C VAL A 69 20.66 -9.67 -11.91
N ARG A 70 19.34 -9.56 -12.12
CA ARG A 70 18.38 -8.95 -11.19
C ARG A 70 18.27 -9.86 -9.95
N ARG A 71 19.15 -9.64 -8.96
CA ARG A 71 19.20 -10.45 -7.73
C ARG A 71 18.02 -10.12 -6.83
N THR A 72 16.97 -10.92 -6.88
CA THR A 72 15.93 -10.96 -5.85
C THR A 72 16.55 -11.38 -4.51
N SER A 73 16.90 -10.37 -3.70
CA SER A 73 17.51 -10.54 -2.39
C SER A 73 16.50 -10.10 -1.32
N SER A 74 15.59 -11.01 -0.98
CA SER A 74 14.71 -10.86 0.18
C SER A 74 15.55 -10.95 1.45
N LEU A 75 16.08 -9.81 1.88
CA LEU A 75 17.04 -9.68 2.97
C LEU A 75 16.44 -8.78 4.06
N ALA A 76 16.24 -9.34 5.25
CA ALA A 76 15.93 -8.60 6.47
C ALA A 76 16.78 -9.21 7.60
N TYR A 77 17.70 -8.43 8.16
CA TYR A 77 18.71 -8.87 9.12
C TYR A 77 18.50 -8.28 10.51
N ASP A 78 18.61 -9.18 11.49
CA ASP A 78 18.84 -9.06 12.92
C ASP A 78 18.09 -8.00 13.76
N ASN A 79 17.45 -8.50 14.82
CA ASN A 79 16.59 -7.79 15.77
C ASN A 79 17.38 -7.46 17.04
N ASN A 80 18.27 -6.48 16.97
CA ASN A 80 19.03 -6.03 18.13
C ASN A 80 19.03 -4.50 18.28
N ASP A 81 17.85 -3.90 18.16
CA ASP A 81 17.62 -2.65 18.88
C ASP A 81 17.39 -3.00 20.37
N GLY A 82 18.07 -2.31 21.28
CA GLY A 82 18.05 -2.65 22.71
C GLY A 82 16.73 -2.38 23.42
N SER A 83 15.63 -2.07 22.71
CA SER A 83 14.35 -1.65 23.31
C SER A 83 13.45 -2.83 23.72
N LYS A 84 13.91 -3.61 24.71
CA LYS A 84 13.03 -4.56 25.42
C LYS A 84 11.92 -3.90 26.26
N GLU A 85 11.84 -2.57 26.26
CA GLU A 85 10.89 -1.78 27.03
C GLU A 85 10.12 -0.82 26.13
N ASN A 86 8.82 -1.09 25.91
CA ASN A 86 7.76 -0.06 25.80
C ASN A 86 6.31 -0.59 25.69
N TYR A 87 6.04 -1.89 25.82
CA TYR A 87 4.69 -2.47 25.72
C TYR A 87 3.84 -2.41 27.01
N HIS A 88 3.93 -1.32 27.80
CA HIS A 88 3.18 -1.16 29.06
C HIS A 88 2.38 0.14 29.21
N ARG A 89 2.42 1.06 28.24
CA ARG A 89 1.70 2.36 28.34
C ARG A 89 0.20 2.26 27.99
N VAL A 90 -0.21 1.29 27.17
CA VAL A 90 -1.62 1.06 26.82
C VAL A 90 -2.43 0.52 28.01
N ASP A 91 -1.86 -0.41 28.79
CA ASP A 91 -2.53 -0.96 29.99
C ASP A 91 -2.75 0.10 31.08
N MET A 92 -1.88 1.12 31.14
CA MET A 92 -2.04 2.27 32.03
C MET A 92 -3.23 3.16 31.65
N TRP A 93 -3.53 3.30 30.34
CA TRP A 93 -4.72 4.02 29.88
C TRP A 93 -6.01 3.22 30.12
N ARG A 94 -6.02 1.92 29.78
CA ARG A 94 -7.16 1.02 30.03
C ARG A 94 -7.58 1.00 31.50
N LYS A 95 -6.60 0.93 32.42
CA LYS A 95 -6.83 1.04 33.88
C LYS A 95 -7.42 2.38 34.32
N ARG A 96 -7.16 3.50 33.63
CA ARG A 96 -7.73 4.82 33.97
C ARG A 96 -9.18 4.99 33.54
N ARG A 97 -9.69 4.17 32.62
CA ARG A 97 -11.05 4.26 32.04
C ARG A 97 -11.95 3.06 32.35
N ASN A 98 -11.56 2.16 33.26
CA ASN A 98 -12.29 0.93 33.61
C ASN A 98 -12.67 0.03 32.41
N LEU A 99 -11.84 0.01 31.36
CA LEU A 99 -12.07 -0.87 30.21
C LEU A 99 -11.60 -2.30 30.55
N PRO A 100 -12.37 -3.34 30.18
CA PRO A 100 -12.09 -4.71 30.58
C PRO A 100 -10.76 -5.22 29.99
N LEU A 101 -9.96 -5.87 30.82
CA LEU A 101 -8.77 -6.61 30.40
C LEU A 101 -9.19 -7.90 29.66
N LYS A 102 -8.54 -8.22 28.54
CA LYS A 102 -8.82 -9.46 27.78
C LYS A 102 -8.69 -10.70 28.68
N PRO A 103 -9.66 -11.62 28.71
CA PRO A 103 -9.41 -12.97 29.18
C PRO A 103 -8.45 -13.67 28.23
N ARG A 104 -7.47 -14.41 28.76
CA ARG A 104 -6.67 -15.36 27.97
C ARG A 104 -7.56 -16.55 27.65
N TYR A 105 -8.01 -16.67 26.39
CA TYR A 105 -8.62 -17.90 25.91
C TYR A 105 -7.57 -19.01 25.83
N THR A 106 -7.51 -19.82 26.90
CA THR A 106 -6.82 -21.10 26.89
C THR A 106 -7.84 -22.17 26.54
N THR A 107 -7.75 -22.70 25.32
CA THR A 107 -8.71 -23.66 24.81
C THR A 107 -8.45 -25.06 25.39
N THR A 108 -8.98 -25.34 26.57
CA THR A 108 -9.13 -26.72 27.06
C THR A 108 -10.59 -27.15 26.92
N ALA A 109 -10.84 -28.04 25.98
CA ALA A 109 -12.15 -28.66 25.80
C ALA A 109 -12.48 -29.60 26.96
N LEU A 110 -13.70 -29.51 27.49
CA LEU A 110 -14.36 -30.56 28.28
C LEU A 110 -15.88 -30.38 28.19
N SER A 111 -16.60 -31.50 28.27
CA SER A 111 -18.01 -31.61 27.89
C SER A 111 -18.95 -31.69 29.10
N SER A 112 -20.25 -31.69 28.78
CA SER A 112 -21.41 -32.16 29.57
C SER A 112 -22.22 -31.15 30.40
N SER A 113 -23.42 -30.88 29.87
CA SER A 113 -24.74 -30.78 30.52
C SER A 113 -24.87 -30.49 32.03
N ALA A 114 -25.60 -29.41 32.36
CA ALA A 114 -26.67 -29.43 33.37
C ALA A 114 -27.68 -28.29 33.12
N SER A 115 -28.90 -28.44 33.64
CA SER A 115 -30.07 -27.60 33.36
C SER A 115 -30.31 -26.50 34.42
N SER A 116 -31.10 -25.50 34.01
CA SER A 116 -32.00 -24.67 34.84
C SER A 116 -31.42 -23.79 35.96
N SER A 117 -31.39 -22.49 35.70
CA SER A 117 -31.74 -21.41 36.66
C SER A 117 -32.05 -20.11 35.88
N ILE A 118 -33.17 -20.09 35.14
CA ILE A 118 -33.71 -18.85 34.57
C ILE A 118 -34.52 -18.15 35.67
N THR A 119 -34.00 -17.05 36.19
CA THR A 119 -34.70 -15.85 36.71
C THR A 119 -33.67 -14.90 37.32
N GLN A 120 -33.88 -13.58 37.18
CA GLN A 120 -33.03 -12.48 37.71
C GLN A 120 -31.70 -12.14 36.99
N LEU A 121 -31.67 -12.22 35.65
CA LEU A 121 -30.70 -11.43 34.85
C LEU A 121 -31.35 -10.57 33.75
N ASP A 122 -32.62 -10.81 33.40
CA ASP A 122 -33.31 -10.20 32.25
C ASP A 122 -33.77 -8.74 32.45
N GLU A 123 -33.45 -8.08 33.58
CA GLU A 123 -33.90 -6.71 33.90
C GLU A 123 -32.78 -5.65 33.92
N VAL A 124 -31.55 -5.98 33.53
CA VAL A 124 -30.42 -5.02 33.48
C VAL A 124 -29.97 -4.68 32.04
N GLU A 125 -30.35 -5.45 31.02
CA GLU A 125 -29.94 -5.20 29.62
C GLU A 125 -30.74 -4.10 28.89
N ASN A 126 -31.81 -3.57 29.48
CA ASN A 126 -32.78 -2.73 28.77
C ASN A 126 -32.55 -1.20 28.88
N SER A 127 -31.29 -0.74 28.76
CA SER A 127 -30.98 0.71 28.73
C SER A 127 -29.72 1.11 27.94
N ALA A 128 -29.01 0.20 27.28
CA ALA A 128 -27.95 0.59 26.35
C ALA A 128 -28.57 0.92 24.98
N CYS A 129 -28.41 2.15 24.48
CA CYS A 129 -28.71 2.40 23.08
C CYS A 129 -27.76 1.56 22.24
N ASN A 130 -28.30 0.71 21.38
CA ASN A 130 -27.54 -0.29 20.61
C ASN A 130 -26.88 0.39 19.40
N SER A 131 -26.04 1.38 19.69
CA SER A 131 -25.39 2.25 18.72
C SER A 131 -24.46 1.44 17.82
N LYS A 132 -24.58 1.66 16.51
CA LYS A 132 -23.70 1.06 15.50
C LYS A 132 -22.52 1.99 15.22
N PRO A 133 -21.36 1.46 14.82
CA PRO A 133 -20.28 2.29 14.28
C PRO A 133 -20.76 3.08 13.05
N MET A 134 -20.17 4.25 12.83
CA MET A 134 -20.48 5.13 11.70
C MET A 134 -19.92 4.53 10.41
N TYR A 135 -18.75 3.90 10.49
CA TYR A 135 -18.14 3.14 9.40
C TYR A 135 -17.58 1.81 9.89
N THR A 136 -17.61 0.79 9.04
CA THR A 136 -16.87 -0.47 9.25
C THR A 136 -16.17 -0.86 7.96
N PHE A 137 -14.87 -1.13 8.03
CA PHE A 137 -14.06 -1.58 6.90
C PHE A 137 -13.11 -2.72 7.27
N GLY A 138 -12.81 -3.59 6.31
CA GLY A 138 -11.83 -4.65 6.46
C GLY A 138 -10.40 -4.15 6.25
N VAL A 139 -9.41 -4.82 6.83
CA VAL A 139 -7.98 -4.55 6.64
C VAL A 139 -7.21 -5.86 6.43
N LEU A 140 -6.36 -5.85 5.40
CA LEU A 140 -5.43 -6.91 5.00
C LEU A 140 -4.04 -6.30 4.89
N ALA A 141 -2.99 -7.06 5.23
CA ALA A 141 -1.59 -6.63 5.13
C ALA A 141 -0.69 -7.83 4.82
N ASP A 142 0.22 -7.67 3.85
CA ASP A 142 1.30 -8.62 3.60
C ASP A 142 0.78 -10.07 3.41
N ILE A 143 -0.13 -10.24 2.43
CA ILE A 143 -0.61 -11.56 1.99
C ILE A 143 0.55 -12.36 1.41
N GLN A 144 1.38 -11.70 0.61
CA GLN A 144 2.59 -12.22 -0.01
C GLN A 144 2.40 -13.65 -0.57
N TYR A 145 1.32 -13.90 -1.31
CA TYR A 145 1.09 -15.21 -1.93
C TYR A 145 2.17 -15.53 -2.97
N ALA A 146 2.60 -16.79 -3.00
CA ALA A 146 3.41 -17.34 -4.09
C ALA A 146 3.09 -18.83 -4.30
N PRO A 147 3.12 -19.35 -5.55
CA PRO A 147 2.90 -20.77 -5.86
C PRO A 147 4.15 -21.62 -5.57
N ILE A 148 4.64 -21.55 -4.33
CA ILE A 148 5.83 -22.25 -3.82
C ILE A 148 5.50 -22.91 -2.46
N PRO A 149 6.30 -23.89 -2.01
CA PRO A 149 6.19 -24.45 -0.66
C PRO A 149 6.46 -23.40 0.43
N ASP A 150 5.93 -23.63 1.63
CA ASP A 150 6.21 -22.82 2.81
C ASP A 150 7.72 -22.70 3.05
N GLY A 151 8.16 -21.51 3.47
CA GLY A 151 9.56 -21.19 3.60
C GLY A 151 9.83 -20.32 4.81
N HIS A 152 10.93 -19.57 4.75
CA HIS A 152 11.29 -18.61 5.78
C HIS A 152 11.69 -17.26 5.15
N SER A 153 11.60 -16.19 5.95
CA SER A 153 12.30 -14.94 5.73
C SER A 153 13.82 -15.15 5.87
N TYR A 154 14.61 -14.15 5.49
CA TYR A 154 16.05 -14.19 5.75
C TYR A 154 16.39 -14.32 7.25
N SER A 155 15.62 -13.67 8.13
CA SER A 155 15.78 -13.74 9.59
C SER A 155 15.31 -15.06 10.20
N GLY A 156 14.80 -16.01 9.41
CA GLY A 156 14.29 -17.29 9.89
C GLY A 156 12.85 -17.26 10.41
N ASN A 157 12.08 -16.19 10.18
CA ASN A 157 10.64 -16.19 10.46
C ASN A 157 9.94 -17.12 9.44
N PRO A 158 9.01 -18.00 9.82
CA PRO A 158 8.30 -18.84 8.87
C PRO A 158 7.37 -18.02 7.97
N ARG A 159 7.17 -18.49 6.74
CA ARG A 159 6.36 -17.85 5.70
C ARG A 159 5.45 -18.88 5.03
N TYR A 160 4.13 -18.71 5.18
CA TYR A 160 3.09 -19.70 4.85
C TYR A 160 2.33 -19.31 3.56
N TYR A 161 3.02 -19.41 2.42
CA TYR A 161 2.59 -18.85 1.14
C TYR A 161 1.18 -19.27 0.70
N GLN A 162 0.90 -20.57 0.72
CA GLN A 162 -0.40 -21.11 0.30
C GLN A 162 -1.51 -20.75 1.29
N HIS A 163 -1.21 -20.82 2.58
CA HIS A 163 -2.17 -20.58 3.64
C HIS A 163 -2.56 -19.10 3.73
N ALA A 164 -1.66 -18.16 3.41
CA ALA A 164 -1.98 -16.74 3.36
C ALA A 164 -3.07 -16.41 2.32
N LYS A 165 -3.05 -17.05 1.14
CA LYS A 165 -4.12 -16.93 0.13
C LYS A 165 -5.46 -17.48 0.64
N GLU A 166 -5.45 -18.58 1.40
CA GLU A 166 -6.67 -19.14 2.01
C GLU A 166 -7.19 -18.29 3.18
N ALA A 167 -6.29 -17.70 3.99
CA ALA A 167 -6.65 -16.71 4.99
C ALA A 167 -7.29 -15.46 4.35
N ALA A 168 -6.77 -15.00 3.19
CA ALA A 168 -7.34 -13.89 2.44
C ALA A 168 -8.74 -14.21 1.90
N ARG A 169 -8.97 -15.42 1.40
CA ARG A 169 -10.30 -15.91 0.99
C ARG A 169 -11.30 -15.89 2.15
N HIS A 170 -10.90 -16.41 3.30
CA HIS A 170 -11.73 -16.39 4.50
C HIS A 170 -12.02 -14.97 4.99
N ALA A 171 -11.03 -14.08 4.95
CA ALA A 171 -11.22 -12.68 5.29
C ALA A 171 -12.24 -12.01 4.36
N ALA A 172 -12.16 -12.23 3.05
CA ALA A 172 -13.13 -11.71 2.08
C ALA A 172 -14.56 -12.24 2.31
N ILE A 173 -14.72 -13.52 2.63
CA ILE A 173 -16.02 -14.09 3.03
C ILE A 173 -16.54 -13.38 4.29
N HIS A 174 -15.72 -13.22 5.33
CA HIS A 174 -16.12 -12.58 6.58
C HIS A 174 -16.45 -11.08 6.41
N PHE A 175 -15.70 -10.38 5.56
CA PHE A 175 -15.97 -8.99 5.16
C PHE A 175 -17.30 -8.86 4.41
N GLN A 176 -17.65 -9.85 3.58
CA GLN A 176 -18.95 -9.92 2.91
C GLN A 176 -20.07 -10.21 3.91
N GLU A 177 -19.89 -11.14 4.85
CA GLU A 177 -20.89 -11.49 5.86
C GLU A 177 -21.23 -10.30 6.77
N GLU A 178 -20.22 -9.51 7.19
CA GLU A 178 -20.43 -8.28 7.96
C GLU A 178 -20.83 -7.05 7.11
N GLN A 179 -20.88 -7.17 5.77
CA GLN A 179 -21.23 -6.09 4.84
C GLN A 179 -20.39 -4.81 5.06
N VAL A 180 -19.06 -4.96 5.17
CA VAL A 180 -18.15 -3.82 5.37
C VAL A 180 -18.14 -2.90 4.13
N GLN A 181 -18.05 -1.58 4.34
CA GLN A 181 -18.22 -0.58 3.27
C GLN A 181 -17.06 -0.54 2.26
N CYS A 182 -15.86 -0.88 2.72
CA CYS A 182 -14.68 -1.11 1.90
C CYS A 182 -13.73 -2.07 2.60
N VAL A 183 -12.68 -2.49 1.89
CA VAL A 183 -11.53 -3.21 2.46
C VAL A 183 -10.26 -2.44 2.09
N ILE A 184 -9.32 -2.30 3.01
CA ILE A 184 -7.99 -1.75 2.75
C ILE A 184 -7.02 -2.92 2.62
N ASN A 185 -6.34 -3.03 1.49
CA ASN A 185 -5.15 -3.88 1.34
C ASN A 185 -3.91 -2.98 1.48
N LEU A 186 -3.13 -3.20 2.53
CA LEU A 186 -1.94 -2.42 2.87
C LEU A 186 -0.67 -2.83 2.10
N GLY A 187 -0.82 -3.64 1.04
CA GLY A 187 0.22 -3.95 0.07
C GLY A 187 0.89 -5.29 0.34
N ASP A 188 1.83 -5.64 -0.53
CA ASP A 188 2.48 -6.95 -0.59
C ASP A 188 1.43 -8.07 -0.70
N ILE A 189 0.65 -8.02 -1.79
CA ILE A 189 -0.40 -9.00 -2.13
C ILE A 189 0.21 -10.33 -2.61
N VAL A 190 1.39 -10.28 -3.24
CA VAL A 190 2.18 -11.44 -3.72
C VAL A 190 3.63 -11.35 -3.23
N ASP A 191 4.36 -12.47 -3.14
CA ASP A 191 5.80 -12.44 -2.77
C ASP A 191 6.69 -12.19 -3.99
N GLY A 192 7.78 -11.44 -3.84
CA GLY A 192 8.83 -11.26 -4.86
C GLY A 192 9.46 -12.54 -5.38
N LYS A 193 9.32 -13.66 -4.66
CA LYS A 193 9.67 -15.01 -5.12
C LYS A 193 8.87 -15.48 -6.34
N CYS A 194 7.71 -14.89 -6.63
CA CYS A 194 6.96 -15.13 -7.87
C CYS A 194 7.75 -14.76 -9.14
N ALA A 195 8.77 -13.91 -9.05
CA ALA A 195 9.65 -13.58 -10.18
C ALA A 195 10.60 -14.73 -10.60
N ASP A 196 10.76 -15.77 -9.77
CA ASP A 196 11.66 -16.92 -10.03
C ASP A 196 11.22 -18.13 -9.17
N VAL A 197 10.04 -18.69 -9.42
CA VAL A 197 9.46 -19.73 -8.54
C VAL A 197 10.21 -21.06 -8.56
N GLU A 198 10.87 -21.41 -9.67
CA GLU A 198 11.62 -22.67 -9.80
C GLU A 198 12.79 -22.71 -8.81
N LYS A 199 13.51 -21.59 -8.65
CA LYS A 199 14.57 -21.40 -7.63
C LYS A 199 14.07 -21.65 -6.20
N TRP A 200 12.79 -21.40 -5.93
CA TRP A 200 12.16 -21.54 -4.62
C TRP A 200 11.32 -22.82 -4.47
N GLY A 201 11.45 -23.78 -5.42
CA GLY A 201 10.79 -25.08 -5.35
C GLY A 201 9.32 -25.09 -5.78
N GLY A 202 8.84 -24.02 -6.42
CA GLY A 202 7.59 -24.03 -7.18
C GLY A 202 7.77 -24.59 -8.59
N THR A 203 6.66 -24.67 -9.32
CA THR A 203 6.62 -25.10 -10.72
C THR A 203 5.89 -24.05 -11.56
N ILE A 204 6.33 -23.85 -12.79
CA ILE A 204 5.62 -22.97 -13.73
C ILE A 204 4.46 -23.77 -14.36
N ASP A 205 3.29 -23.16 -14.38
CA ASP A 205 2.13 -23.68 -15.09
C ASP A 205 2.25 -23.32 -16.59
N GLU A 206 2.65 -24.29 -17.40
CA GLU A 206 2.79 -24.09 -18.85
C GLU A 206 1.43 -23.99 -19.57
N GLU A 207 0.31 -24.39 -18.94
CA GLU A 207 -1.03 -24.22 -19.52
C GLU A 207 -1.45 -22.74 -19.46
N LYS A 208 -1.21 -22.06 -18.33
CA LYS A 208 -1.46 -20.60 -18.18
C LYS A 208 -0.65 -19.72 -19.15
N LYS A 209 0.50 -20.20 -19.66
CA LYS A 209 1.27 -19.51 -20.72
C LYS A 209 0.63 -19.59 -22.11
N SER A 210 -0.31 -20.53 -22.34
CA SER A 210 -0.75 -20.90 -23.68
C SER A 210 -1.85 -20.01 -24.28
N ASP A 211 -2.45 -19.11 -23.49
CA ASP A 211 -3.55 -18.20 -23.87
C ASP A 211 -3.15 -17.08 -24.85
N GLY A 212 -1.99 -17.18 -25.51
CA GLY A 212 -1.56 -16.30 -26.61
C GLY A 212 -1.16 -14.87 -26.20
N CYS A 213 -1.46 -14.45 -24.96
CA CYS A 213 -0.96 -13.22 -24.38
C CYS A 213 0.46 -13.46 -23.83
N SER A 214 1.49 -13.09 -24.61
CA SER A 214 2.91 -13.38 -24.33
C SER A 214 3.52 -12.58 -23.16
N SER A 215 2.74 -12.27 -22.12
CA SER A 215 3.13 -11.36 -21.04
C SER A 215 2.71 -11.78 -19.63
N SER A 216 1.98 -12.89 -19.44
CA SER A 216 1.67 -13.35 -18.07
C SER A 216 2.92 -13.97 -17.45
N SER A 217 3.48 -13.27 -16.45
CA SER A 217 4.49 -13.84 -15.55
C SER A 217 3.80 -14.58 -14.41
N VAL A 218 4.53 -15.43 -13.68
CA VAL A 218 3.97 -16.07 -12.47
C VAL A 218 3.55 -15.03 -11.43
N GLY A 219 4.13 -13.82 -11.43
CA GLY A 219 3.65 -12.69 -10.65
C GLY A 219 2.28 -12.16 -11.10
N HIS A 220 1.99 -12.15 -12.41
CA HIS A 220 0.65 -11.81 -12.92
C HIS A 220 -0.38 -12.84 -12.43
N ASP A 221 -0.10 -14.12 -12.64
CA ASP A 221 -0.99 -15.22 -12.27
C ASP A 221 -1.21 -15.28 -10.76
N ALA A 222 -0.17 -15.00 -9.97
CA ALA A 222 -0.27 -14.96 -8.51
C ALA A 222 -1.15 -13.82 -8.00
N ILE A 223 -1.15 -12.66 -8.67
CA ILE A 223 -2.09 -11.58 -8.34
C ILE A 223 -3.52 -12.00 -8.69
N ASP A 224 -3.74 -12.64 -9.84
CA ASP A 224 -5.09 -13.09 -10.24
C ASP A 224 -5.63 -14.17 -9.29
N ASP A 225 -4.80 -15.13 -8.88
CA ASP A 225 -5.09 -16.12 -7.84
C ASP A 225 -5.55 -15.47 -6.51
N VAL A 226 -4.97 -14.33 -6.10
CA VAL A 226 -5.37 -13.61 -4.88
C VAL A 226 -6.61 -12.75 -5.12
N LEU A 227 -6.76 -12.12 -6.28
CA LEU A 227 -7.99 -11.41 -6.63
C LEU A 227 -9.19 -12.36 -6.72
N GLU A 228 -9.00 -13.59 -7.21
CA GLU A 228 -9.98 -14.68 -7.15
C GLU A 228 -10.29 -15.05 -5.69
N ALA A 229 -9.27 -15.21 -4.85
CA ALA A 229 -9.46 -15.46 -3.42
C ALA A 229 -10.26 -14.34 -2.73
N LEU A 230 -10.05 -13.07 -3.10
CA LEU A 230 -10.76 -11.91 -2.55
C LEU A 230 -12.15 -11.67 -3.17
N SER A 231 -12.47 -12.30 -4.31
CA SER A 231 -13.75 -12.13 -5.03
C SER A 231 -15.06 -12.46 -4.25
N PRO A 232 -15.08 -13.25 -3.16
CA PRO A 232 -16.28 -13.38 -2.32
C PRO A 232 -16.75 -12.05 -1.71
N TYR A 233 -15.84 -11.08 -1.53
CA TYR A 233 -16.19 -9.73 -1.13
C TYR A 233 -16.60 -8.89 -2.34
N ASN A 234 -17.85 -8.45 -2.36
CA ASN A 234 -18.45 -7.62 -3.42
C ASN A 234 -19.35 -6.49 -2.90
N ALA A 235 -19.52 -6.35 -1.58
CA ALA A 235 -20.33 -5.29 -0.97
C ALA A 235 -19.74 -3.87 -1.14
N GLY A 236 -18.45 -3.76 -1.45
CA GLY A 236 -17.75 -2.48 -1.59
C GLY A 236 -16.43 -2.60 -2.36
N ARG A 237 -15.62 -1.54 -2.36
CA ARG A 237 -14.32 -1.52 -3.04
C ARG A 237 -13.21 -2.06 -2.13
N ILE A 238 -12.27 -2.79 -2.72
CA ILE A 238 -10.94 -2.99 -2.13
C ILE A 238 -10.07 -1.80 -2.55
N LEU A 239 -9.53 -1.06 -1.58
CA LEU A 239 -8.58 0.02 -1.78
C LEU A 239 -7.18 -0.56 -1.59
N HIS A 240 -6.43 -0.65 -2.68
CA HIS A 240 -5.07 -1.17 -2.69
C HIS A 240 -4.07 -0.04 -2.47
N THR A 241 -3.21 -0.16 -1.46
CA THR A 241 -1.84 0.32 -1.58
C THR A 241 -1.03 -0.72 -2.40
N TYR A 242 0.27 -0.53 -2.53
CA TYR A 242 1.18 -1.56 -3.05
C TYR A 242 2.52 -1.45 -2.33
N GLY A 243 3.17 -2.60 -2.15
CA GLY A 243 4.44 -2.72 -1.46
C GLY A 243 5.62 -2.97 -2.38
N ASN A 244 6.77 -3.30 -1.79
CA ASN A 244 7.97 -3.63 -2.55
C ASN A 244 7.83 -4.95 -3.31
N HIS A 245 7.05 -5.93 -2.83
CA HIS A 245 6.89 -7.21 -3.51
C HIS A 245 6.03 -7.12 -4.77
N GLU A 246 5.09 -6.18 -4.87
CA GLU A 246 4.42 -5.86 -6.14
C GLU A 246 5.45 -5.37 -7.18
N LEU A 247 6.31 -4.43 -6.80
CA LEU A 247 7.30 -3.80 -7.67
C LEU A 247 8.51 -4.71 -7.99
N TYR A 248 8.65 -5.85 -7.29
CA TYR A 248 9.57 -6.92 -7.68
C TYR A 248 9.02 -7.77 -8.84
N ASN A 249 7.70 -7.86 -8.96
CA ASN A 249 7.01 -8.77 -9.89
C ASN A 249 6.48 -8.07 -11.14
N LEU A 250 5.86 -6.90 -11.00
CA LEU A 250 5.12 -6.19 -12.06
C LEU A 250 5.56 -4.74 -12.18
N SER A 251 5.34 -4.15 -13.36
CA SER A 251 5.48 -2.71 -13.52
C SER A 251 4.30 -1.94 -12.92
N ARG A 252 4.53 -0.68 -12.55
CA ARG A 252 3.53 0.30 -12.10
C ARG A 252 2.34 0.42 -13.06
N PHE A 253 2.59 0.26 -14.37
CA PHE A 253 1.54 0.25 -15.38
C PHE A 253 0.63 -0.99 -15.28
N GLU A 254 1.22 -2.17 -15.11
CA GLU A 254 0.47 -3.43 -14.99
C GLU A 254 -0.26 -3.53 -13.63
N LEU A 255 0.37 -3.07 -12.55
CA LEU A 255 -0.23 -2.95 -11.22
C LEU A 255 -1.46 -2.04 -11.21
N GLY A 256 -1.38 -0.89 -11.89
CA GLY A 256 -2.52 0.01 -12.05
C GLY A 256 -3.73 -0.65 -12.72
N HIS A 257 -3.49 -1.50 -13.72
CA HIS A 257 -4.56 -2.26 -14.39
C HIS A 257 -5.11 -3.38 -13.51
N LYS A 258 -4.24 -4.23 -12.91
CA LYS A 258 -4.69 -5.38 -12.11
C LYS A 258 -5.38 -5.00 -10.81
N LEU A 259 -4.82 -4.06 -10.07
CA LEU A 259 -5.32 -3.66 -8.75
C LEU A 259 -6.28 -2.46 -8.81
N SER A 260 -6.62 -1.98 -10.01
CA SER A 260 -7.44 -0.76 -10.23
C SER A 260 -6.93 0.47 -9.47
N ILE A 261 -5.60 0.56 -9.27
CA ILE A 261 -4.94 1.71 -8.65
C ILE A 261 -4.90 2.84 -9.69
N PRO A 262 -5.43 4.04 -9.40
CA PRO A 262 -5.53 5.13 -10.35
C PRO A 262 -4.17 5.84 -10.54
N PHE A 263 -3.21 5.14 -11.16
CA PHE A 263 -1.90 5.70 -11.46
C PHE A 263 -2.01 6.93 -12.37
N ILE A 264 -1.40 8.03 -11.95
CA ILE A 264 -1.31 9.27 -12.73
C ILE A 264 0.11 9.47 -13.23
N ARG A 265 0.24 10.17 -14.36
CA ARG A 265 1.53 10.56 -14.94
C ARG A 265 1.80 12.01 -14.60
N GLU A 266 2.82 12.24 -13.79
CA GLU A 266 3.26 13.58 -13.40
C GLU A 266 3.83 14.37 -14.61
N PRO A 267 3.92 15.72 -14.53
CA PRO A 267 4.63 16.53 -15.53
C PRO A 267 6.11 16.14 -15.74
N THR A 268 6.71 15.45 -14.75
CA THR A 268 8.05 14.84 -14.80
C THR A 268 8.13 13.59 -15.66
N ASN A 269 7.00 13.11 -16.19
CA ASN A 269 6.82 11.83 -16.89
C ASN A 269 7.01 10.58 -16.00
N GLU A 270 7.03 10.74 -14.67
CA GLU A 270 6.98 9.65 -13.69
C GLU A 270 5.54 9.12 -13.56
N LEU A 271 5.39 7.81 -13.33
CA LEU A 271 4.09 7.16 -13.10
C LEU A 271 3.95 6.87 -11.60
N VAL A 272 2.97 7.50 -10.96
CA VAL A 272 2.80 7.51 -9.49
C VAL A 272 1.41 7.05 -9.07
N GLY A 273 1.33 6.35 -7.94
CA GLY A 273 0.14 5.57 -7.56
C GLY A 273 -0.55 6.02 -6.27
N TYR A 274 -0.35 7.28 -5.86
CA TYR A 274 -1.02 7.86 -4.69
C TYR A 274 -2.41 8.41 -5.06
N TYR A 275 -3.39 8.25 -4.17
CA TYR A 275 -4.78 8.64 -4.41
C TYR A 275 -5.60 8.71 -3.12
N ASP A 276 -6.84 9.16 -3.21
CA ASP A 276 -7.77 9.19 -2.08
C ASP A 276 -9.15 8.62 -2.40
N HIS A 277 -9.92 8.32 -1.35
CA HIS A 277 -11.28 7.80 -1.46
C HIS A 277 -12.14 8.25 -0.27
N VAL A 278 -13.31 8.81 -0.52
CA VAL A 278 -14.23 9.29 0.51
C VAL A 278 -15.44 8.36 0.63
N LEU A 279 -15.72 7.86 1.84
CA LEU A 279 -16.97 7.16 2.14
C LEU A 279 -18.07 8.19 2.46
N HIS A 280 -18.93 8.43 1.46
CA HIS A 280 -19.94 9.50 1.51
C HIS A 280 -21.12 9.23 2.45
N GLU A 281 -21.52 7.95 2.64
CA GLU A 281 -22.63 7.56 3.53
C GLU A 281 -22.11 6.75 4.73
N PRO A 282 -22.45 7.11 5.99
CA PRO A 282 -22.25 6.24 7.15
C PRO A 282 -23.21 5.05 7.09
N GLN A 283 -22.94 4.01 7.88
CA GLN A 283 -23.92 2.94 8.11
C GLN A 283 -25.20 3.53 8.74
N ARG A 284 -26.36 3.27 8.11
CA ARG A 284 -27.65 3.80 8.59
C ARG A 284 -27.97 3.22 9.97
N GLN A 285 -28.03 4.09 10.97
CA GLN A 285 -28.67 3.76 12.24
C GLN A 285 -30.19 3.76 12.04
N HIS A 286 -30.89 2.79 12.63
CA HIS A 286 -32.32 2.56 12.39
C HIS A 286 -33.24 3.45 13.25
N CYS A 287 -32.65 4.30 14.10
CA CYS A 287 -33.33 5.30 14.90
C CYS A 287 -33.13 6.68 14.25
N ASP A 288 -34.24 7.34 13.93
CA ASP A 288 -34.27 8.76 13.59
C ASP A 288 -33.95 9.58 14.85
N ASP A 289 -32.66 9.81 15.09
CA ASP A 289 -32.15 10.66 16.17
C ASP A 289 -31.22 11.72 15.55
N ASP A 290 -31.24 12.95 16.07
CA ASP A 290 -30.50 14.12 15.54
C ASP A 290 -28.96 13.99 15.67
N ASN A 291 -28.48 12.81 16.07
CA ASN A 291 -27.08 12.43 16.21
C ASN A 291 -26.44 12.07 14.86
N ALA A 292 -26.70 12.91 13.85
CA ALA A 292 -26.17 12.76 12.50
C ALA A 292 -24.64 12.58 12.52
N ASN A 293 -24.13 11.69 11.65
CA ASN A 293 -22.70 11.46 11.51
C ASN A 293 -21.96 12.80 11.30
N PRO A 294 -21.07 13.20 12.23
CA PRO A 294 -20.51 14.55 12.23
C PRO A 294 -19.50 14.82 11.11
N TRP A 295 -18.98 13.79 10.43
CA TRP A 295 -17.95 13.94 9.41
C TRP A 295 -17.88 12.74 8.45
N LYS A 296 -17.46 12.98 7.20
CA LYS A 296 -17.15 11.91 6.25
C LYS A 296 -15.76 11.32 6.52
N LEU A 297 -15.56 10.06 6.17
CA LEU A 297 -14.25 9.41 6.26
C LEU A 297 -13.54 9.42 4.90
N ARG A 298 -12.33 9.97 4.84
CA ARG A 298 -11.42 9.92 3.69
C ARG A 298 -10.26 8.97 3.98
N PHE A 299 -10.01 8.04 3.08
CA PHE A 299 -8.75 7.31 3.00
C PHE A 299 -7.80 8.06 2.07
N VAL A 300 -6.55 8.23 2.48
CA VAL A 300 -5.49 8.82 1.66
C VAL A 300 -4.37 7.79 1.53
N VAL A 301 -4.22 7.24 0.33
CA VAL A 301 -3.26 6.18 -0.01
C VAL A 301 -1.98 6.81 -0.56
N LEU A 302 -0.86 6.57 0.13
CA LEU A 302 0.47 7.01 -0.29
C LEU A 302 1.15 5.98 -1.20
N ASP A 303 1.88 6.48 -2.19
CA ASP A 303 2.95 5.76 -2.88
C ASP A 303 4.23 5.94 -2.04
N SER A 304 4.46 5.03 -1.08
CA SER A 304 5.68 5.04 -0.26
C SER A 304 6.95 4.69 -1.05
N TYR A 305 6.78 4.22 -2.29
CA TYR A 305 7.84 3.86 -3.23
C TYR A 305 8.01 4.94 -4.30
N ASP A 306 7.66 6.19 -3.99
CA ASP A 306 7.72 7.26 -4.95
C ASP A 306 9.18 7.63 -5.27
N ILE A 307 10.02 7.76 -4.24
CA ILE A 307 11.47 7.74 -4.37
C ILE A 307 11.96 6.34 -4.00
N CYS A 308 12.29 5.49 -4.99
CA CYS A 308 12.88 4.17 -4.75
C CYS A 308 13.70 3.67 -5.97
N LEU A 309 14.37 2.53 -5.80
CA LEU A 309 15.04 1.80 -6.91
C LEU A 309 14.13 0.82 -7.65
N LEU A 310 12.91 0.59 -7.16
CA LEU A 310 11.99 -0.45 -7.63
C LEU A 310 11.12 0.08 -8.78
N ASP A 311 10.96 -0.73 -9.82
CA ASP A 311 10.24 -0.40 -11.06
C ASP A 311 10.35 1.07 -11.56
N ARG A 312 11.59 1.56 -11.69
CA ARG A 312 11.87 2.86 -12.31
C ARG A 312 13.05 2.75 -13.26
N CYS A 313 12.99 3.45 -14.40
CA CYS A 313 14.05 3.45 -15.42
C CYS A 313 15.32 4.13 -14.89
N ALA A 314 16.47 3.44 -14.94
CA ALA A 314 17.74 3.94 -14.40
C ALA A 314 18.26 5.19 -15.14
N GLU A 315 17.94 5.29 -16.42
CA GLU A 315 18.45 6.30 -17.34
C GLU A 315 17.61 7.60 -17.30
N THR A 316 16.29 7.48 -17.09
CA THR A 316 15.35 8.61 -17.27
C THR A 316 14.57 9.02 -16.02
N SER A 317 14.42 8.14 -15.01
CA SER A 317 13.67 8.48 -13.80
C SER A 317 14.50 9.35 -12.86
N LYS A 318 14.00 10.56 -12.60
CA LYS A 318 14.58 11.47 -11.60
C LYS A 318 14.38 10.94 -10.19
N LYS A 319 13.23 10.31 -9.91
CA LYS A 319 12.94 9.74 -8.60
C LYS A 319 13.85 8.54 -8.29
N ARG A 320 14.24 7.76 -9.31
CA ARG A 320 15.29 6.73 -9.17
C ARG A 320 16.69 7.31 -8.97
N GLN A 321 17.03 8.40 -9.64
CA GLN A 321 18.31 9.09 -9.44
C GLN A 321 18.42 9.62 -7.99
N ALA A 322 17.35 10.25 -7.47
CA ALA A 322 17.26 10.64 -6.07
C ALA A 322 17.41 9.44 -5.11
N ALA A 323 16.77 8.30 -5.41
CA ALA A 323 16.93 7.08 -4.62
C ALA A 323 18.36 6.54 -4.60
N HIS A 324 19.05 6.57 -5.75
CA HIS A 324 20.47 6.20 -5.85
C HIS A 324 21.36 7.15 -5.04
N GLU A 325 21.11 8.46 -5.07
CA GLU A 325 21.84 9.44 -4.25
C GLU A 325 21.62 9.26 -2.75
N ILE A 326 20.37 8.99 -2.33
CA ILE A 326 20.02 8.72 -0.93
C ILE A 326 20.76 7.47 -0.44
N LEU A 327 20.65 6.35 -1.15
CA LEU A 327 21.30 5.10 -0.73
C LEU A 327 22.83 5.20 -0.77
N SER A 328 23.41 5.82 -1.79
CA SER A 328 24.87 6.04 -1.87
C SER A 328 25.41 6.95 -0.75
N ARG A 329 24.58 7.85 -0.20
CA ARG A 329 24.95 8.74 0.90
C ARG A 329 24.75 8.10 2.28
N HIS A 330 23.74 7.24 2.42
CA HIS A 330 23.28 6.78 3.73
C HIS A 330 23.52 5.29 4.02
N ASN A 331 23.67 4.43 3.00
CA ASN A 331 23.91 2.99 3.18
C ASN A 331 25.34 2.60 2.78
N PRO A 332 26.20 2.18 3.74
CA PRO A 332 27.59 1.80 3.44
C PRO A 332 27.70 0.49 2.64
N ASN A 333 26.60 -0.26 2.51
CA ASN A 333 26.51 -1.53 1.78
C ASN A 333 26.04 -1.34 0.33
N TYR A 334 25.73 -0.11 -0.08
CA TYR A 334 25.28 0.22 -1.43
C TYR A 334 26.46 0.43 -2.40
N PRO A 335 26.45 -0.15 -3.62
CA PRO A 335 25.37 -0.90 -4.25
C PRO A 335 25.37 -2.43 -4.05
N GLU A 336 26.47 -3.05 -3.61
CA GLU A 336 26.63 -4.52 -3.69
C GLU A 336 25.67 -5.33 -2.81
N GLN A 337 25.26 -4.76 -1.68
CA GLN A 337 24.36 -5.34 -0.69
C GLN A 337 23.31 -4.30 -0.24
N GLU A 338 22.65 -3.67 -1.23
CA GLU A 338 21.72 -2.54 -1.06
C GLU A 338 20.54 -2.77 -0.09
N ASN A 339 20.19 -4.02 0.23
CA ASN A 339 19.18 -4.40 1.22
C ASN A 339 19.73 -4.67 2.64
N SER A 340 21.05 -4.65 2.82
CA SER A 340 21.67 -4.88 4.13
C SER A 340 21.60 -3.63 5.01
N PRO A 341 21.07 -3.74 6.26
CA PRO A 341 21.15 -2.70 7.27
C PRO A 341 22.41 -2.81 8.14
N GLU A 342 23.40 -3.62 7.75
CA GLU A 342 24.66 -3.77 8.50
C GLU A 342 25.43 -2.43 8.56
N GLY A 343 26.01 -2.11 9.72
CA GLY A 343 26.62 -0.80 9.97
C GLY A 343 25.64 0.37 10.14
N LEU A 344 24.34 0.21 9.86
CA LEU A 344 23.32 1.23 10.09
C LEU A 344 22.78 1.17 11.53
N VAL A 345 22.74 2.34 12.19
CA VAL A 345 22.37 2.48 13.60
C VAL A 345 21.14 3.38 13.75
N GLY A 346 20.23 3.01 14.65
CA GLY A 346 19.01 3.77 14.95
C GLY A 346 18.19 4.06 13.69
N LEU A 347 17.71 5.30 13.55
CA LEU A 347 16.88 5.75 12.44
C LEU A 347 17.52 5.57 11.05
N SER A 348 18.84 5.46 10.95
CA SER A 348 19.51 5.23 9.67
C SER A 348 19.26 3.83 9.11
N ARG A 349 18.83 2.85 9.92
CA ARG A 349 18.52 1.47 9.47
C ARG A 349 17.46 1.39 8.35
N ARG A 350 16.67 2.45 8.18
CA ARG A 350 15.64 2.56 7.14
C ARG A 350 16.19 2.73 5.73
N PHE A 351 17.46 3.12 5.56
CA PHE A 351 18.06 3.38 4.24
C PHE A 351 18.52 2.09 3.56
N VAL A 352 17.56 1.25 3.18
CA VAL A 352 17.74 -0.03 2.47
C VAL A 352 16.86 -0.06 1.22
N ALA A 353 17.29 -0.75 0.16
CA ALA A 353 16.65 -0.67 -1.16
C ALA A 353 15.25 -1.33 -1.28
N PHE A 354 14.82 -2.09 -0.27
CA PHE A 354 13.44 -2.57 -0.16
C PHE A 354 12.45 -1.53 0.40
N ASN A 355 12.94 -0.36 0.78
CA ASN A 355 12.14 0.81 1.18
C ASN A 355 12.13 1.88 0.07
N GLY A 356 11.24 2.85 0.19
CA GLY A 356 11.29 4.12 -0.51
C GLY A 356 11.02 5.33 0.38
N GLY A 357 10.80 6.47 -0.28
CA GLY A 357 10.35 7.74 0.28
C GLY A 357 9.27 8.40 -0.59
N VAL A 358 8.78 9.56 -0.13
CA VAL A 358 7.75 10.38 -0.80
C VAL A 358 8.43 11.58 -1.47
N ASP A 359 8.19 11.84 -2.77
CA ASP A 359 8.74 13.03 -3.43
C ASP A 359 7.89 14.28 -3.19
N THR A 360 8.48 15.45 -3.43
CA THR A 360 7.89 16.78 -3.23
C THR A 360 6.47 16.91 -3.81
N PRO A 361 6.18 16.50 -5.08
CA PRO A 361 4.82 16.62 -5.62
C PRO A 361 3.77 15.83 -4.83
N GLN A 362 4.15 14.68 -4.25
CA GLN A 362 3.26 13.88 -3.42
C GLN A 362 3.12 14.46 -2.00
N LEU A 363 4.17 15.08 -1.43
CA LEU A 363 4.07 15.83 -0.17
C LEU A 363 3.13 17.04 -0.32
N GLU A 364 3.26 17.81 -1.40
CA GLU A 364 2.37 18.93 -1.74
C GLU A 364 0.92 18.46 -1.95
N TRP A 365 0.72 17.35 -2.67
CA TRP A 365 -0.59 16.73 -2.83
C TRP A 365 -1.18 16.24 -1.49
N LEU A 366 -0.36 15.61 -0.63
CA LEU A 366 -0.80 15.14 0.69
C LEU A 366 -1.29 16.31 1.55
N GLU A 367 -0.52 17.39 1.64
CA GLU A 367 -0.91 18.61 2.35
C GLU A 367 -2.21 19.23 1.78
N SER A 368 -2.33 19.30 0.45
CA SER A 368 -3.56 19.75 -0.24
C SER A 368 -4.77 18.87 0.10
N SER A 369 -4.60 17.54 0.10
CA SER A 369 -5.64 16.57 0.46
C SER A 369 -6.06 16.71 1.93
N MET A 370 -5.14 16.98 2.86
CA MET A 370 -5.47 17.24 4.26
C MET A 370 -6.24 18.57 4.42
N GLN A 371 -5.84 19.61 3.70
CA GLN A 371 -6.53 20.90 3.71
C GLN A 371 -7.94 20.80 3.13
N SER A 372 -8.11 20.06 2.03
CA SER A 372 -9.42 19.76 1.45
C SER A 372 -10.31 18.95 2.41
N ALA A 373 -9.75 17.96 3.12
CA ALA A 373 -10.49 17.23 4.16
C ALA A 373 -10.96 18.16 5.29
N ARG A 374 -10.13 19.11 5.73
CA ARG A 374 -10.49 20.13 6.74
C ARG A 374 -11.61 21.03 6.26
N GLU A 375 -11.54 21.54 5.03
CA GLU A 375 -12.55 22.41 4.44
C GLU A 375 -13.91 21.71 4.25
N ASN A 376 -13.89 20.41 3.94
CA ASN A 376 -15.09 19.58 3.75
C ASN A 376 -15.63 18.95 5.05
N GLY A 377 -15.02 19.22 6.21
CA GLY A 377 -15.45 18.67 7.50
C GLY A 377 -15.27 17.15 7.59
N GLU A 378 -14.18 16.61 7.05
CA GLU A 378 -13.90 15.18 6.97
C GLU A 378 -12.85 14.76 8.01
N LYS A 379 -12.72 13.45 8.24
CA LYS A 379 -11.60 12.83 8.95
C LYS A 379 -10.83 11.89 8.05
N VAL A 380 -9.52 11.82 8.28
CA VAL A 380 -8.57 11.16 7.40
C VAL A 380 -7.91 9.96 8.08
N ILE A 381 -7.91 8.83 7.39
CA ILE A 381 -6.99 7.71 7.65
C ILE A 381 -5.98 7.65 6.51
N ILE A 382 -4.70 7.72 6.85
CA ILE A 382 -3.60 7.64 5.88
C ILE A 382 -3.16 6.18 5.76
N CYS A 383 -3.24 5.63 4.56
CA CYS A 383 -2.77 4.28 4.26
C CYS A 383 -1.43 4.36 3.53
N SER A 384 -0.42 3.68 4.04
CA SER A 384 0.91 3.57 3.41
C SER A 384 1.39 2.15 3.58
N HIS A 385 2.11 1.56 2.62
CA HIS A 385 2.64 0.22 2.84
C HIS A 385 3.69 0.25 3.97
N GLN A 386 4.62 1.20 3.90
CA GLN A 386 5.67 1.39 4.91
C GLN A 386 5.16 2.18 6.14
N PRO A 387 5.59 1.82 7.37
CA PRO A 387 5.37 2.62 8.56
C PRO A 387 5.92 4.06 8.44
N ILE A 388 5.20 5.04 9.01
CA ILE A 388 5.57 6.46 9.02
C ILE A 388 6.12 6.92 10.37
N HIS A 389 5.60 6.43 11.51
CA HIS A 389 6.12 6.87 12.81
C HIS A 389 7.30 5.98 13.25
N PRO A 390 8.46 6.55 13.67
CA PRO A 390 9.66 5.77 13.98
C PRO A 390 9.50 4.82 15.18
N GLN A 391 8.43 4.99 15.95
CA GLN A 391 8.07 4.15 17.10
C GLN A 391 6.84 3.26 16.85
N SER A 392 6.21 3.27 15.66
CA SER A 392 5.06 2.39 15.40
C SER A 392 5.47 0.96 15.11
N SER A 393 6.63 0.73 14.50
CA SER A 393 7.19 -0.62 14.30
C SER A 393 8.71 -0.54 14.05
N PHE A 394 9.31 -1.60 13.49
CA PHE A 394 10.75 -1.70 13.27
C PHE A 394 11.30 -0.56 12.40
N THR A 395 12.37 0.06 12.88
CA THR A 395 13.03 1.18 12.18
C THR A 395 13.57 0.83 10.80
N THR A 396 13.94 -0.44 10.55
CA THR A 396 14.38 -0.91 9.23
C THR A 396 13.27 -0.85 8.17
N CYS A 397 11.99 -0.84 8.56
CA CYS A 397 10.83 -0.76 7.66
C CYS A 397 10.32 0.68 7.44
N LEU A 398 10.84 1.64 8.21
CA LEU A 398 10.40 3.04 8.20
C LEU A 398 10.60 3.69 6.82
N ILE A 399 9.67 4.56 6.41
CA ILE A 399 9.81 5.34 5.17
C ILE A 399 11.02 6.30 5.22
N TRP A 400 11.71 6.53 4.09
CA TRP A 400 13.01 7.23 4.09
C TRP A 400 12.95 8.67 4.61
N ASN A 401 11.95 9.44 4.20
CA ASN A 401 11.68 10.79 4.70
C ASN A 401 10.44 10.83 5.59
N TYR A 402 10.42 9.93 6.58
CA TYR A 402 9.35 9.82 7.57
C TYR A 402 9.05 11.13 8.29
N ASP A 403 10.06 11.98 8.47
CA ASP A 403 10.02 13.28 9.12
C ASP A 403 9.23 14.32 8.31
N ASP A 404 9.38 14.35 6.99
CA ASP A 404 8.56 15.19 6.11
C ASP A 404 7.08 14.78 6.19
N VAL A 405 6.80 13.48 6.06
CA VAL A 405 5.44 12.95 6.08
C VAL A 405 4.79 13.14 7.46
N LEU A 406 5.50 12.81 8.54
CA LEU A 406 5.03 12.96 9.92
C LEU A 406 4.79 14.43 10.29
N SER A 407 5.59 15.36 9.77
CA SER A 407 5.37 16.80 9.93
C SER A 407 4.00 17.23 9.39
N ILE A 408 3.63 16.78 8.19
CA ILE A 408 2.30 17.04 7.60
C ILE A 408 1.20 16.38 8.46
N VAL A 409 1.36 15.12 8.87
CA VAL A 409 0.38 14.43 9.73
C VAL A 409 0.14 15.19 11.04
N ARG A 410 1.21 15.66 11.70
CA ARG A 410 1.11 16.45 12.93
C ARG A 410 0.44 17.80 12.71
N LYS A 411 0.77 18.51 11.62
CA LYS A 411 0.15 19.79 11.20
C LYS A 411 -1.36 19.68 10.95
N TYR A 412 -1.84 18.52 10.49
CA TYR A 412 -3.26 18.26 10.17
C TYR A 412 -3.95 17.28 11.13
N SER A 413 -3.44 17.14 12.35
CA SER A 413 -3.98 16.23 13.37
C SER A 413 -5.39 16.58 13.89
N ASP A 414 -5.92 17.75 13.56
CA ASP A 414 -7.34 18.08 13.74
C ASP A 414 -8.28 17.34 12.76
N VAL A 415 -7.74 16.78 11.66
CA VAL A 415 -8.47 15.94 10.69
C VAL A 415 -7.92 14.53 10.55
N VAL A 416 -6.61 14.33 10.68
CA VAL A 416 -6.03 12.98 10.67
C VAL A 416 -6.33 12.28 11.98
N ILE A 417 -6.95 11.10 11.90
CA ILE A 417 -7.29 10.28 13.06
C ILE A 417 -6.37 9.07 13.20
N ALA A 418 -5.90 8.50 12.09
CA ALA A 418 -4.93 7.42 12.11
C ALA A 418 -4.05 7.35 10.84
N SER A 419 -2.95 6.61 10.95
CA SER A 419 -2.17 6.11 9.83
C SER A 419 -1.96 4.60 9.96
N PHE A 420 -2.26 3.86 8.89
CA PHE A 420 -2.23 2.40 8.81
C PHE A 420 -1.18 1.90 7.82
N SER A 421 -0.46 0.84 8.20
CA SER A 421 0.66 0.26 7.44
C SER A 421 0.81 -1.26 7.56
N GLY A 422 1.49 -1.87 6.59
CA GLY A 422 1.96 -3.26 6.60
C GLY A 422 3.49 -3.30 6.70
N HIS A 423 4.15 -4.11 5.87
CA HIS A 423 5.61 -4.20 5.66
C HIS A 423 6.40 -4.78 6.85
N ALA A 424 6.21 -4.21 8.04
CA ALA A 424 6.78 -4.71 9.27
C ALA A 424 5.87 -5.80 9.86
N HIS A 425 5.99 -7.02 9.33
CA HIS A 425 5.09 -8.17 9.52
C HIS A 425 4.63 -8.48 10.96
N LYS A 426 5.41 -8.12 11.98
CA LYS A 426 5.05 -8.28 13.40
C LYS A 426 3.99 -7.27 13.89
N GLY A 427 3.58 -6.34 13.03
CA GLY A 427 2.73 -5.21 13.38
C GLY A 427 3.44 -4.22 14.31
N GLY A 428 2.64 -3.47 15.05
CA GLY A 428 3.10 -2.52 16.07
C GLY A 428 2.25 -1.26 16.13
N TYR A 429 2.34 -0.51 17.23
CA TYR A 429 1.43 0.61 17.48
C TYR A 429 2.07 1.70 18.34
N ILE A 430 1.73 2.95 18.02
CA ILE A 430 1.97 4.12 18.86
C ILE A 430 0.87 5.16 18.67
N ARG A 431 0.46 5.81 19.76
CA ARG A 431 -0.23 7.10 19.71
C ARG A 431 0.84 8.18 19.82
N ASP A 432 0.98 9.02 18.79
CA ASP A 432 1.95 10.10 18.80
C ASP A 432 1.61 11.10 19.92
N GLU A 433 2.56 11.36 20.82
CA GLU A 433 2.30 12.23 21.99
C GLU A 433 2.12 13.71 21.60
N GLU A 434 2.71 14.14 20.48
CA GLU A 434 2.65 15.53 20.02
C GLU A 434 1.30 15.87 19.36
N SER A 435 0.74 14.93 18.59
CA SER A 435 -0.47 15.17 17.80
C SER A 435 -1.72 14.41 18.25
N GLY A 436 -1.55 13.35 19.05
CA GLY A 436 -2.60 12.39 19.39
C GLY A 436 -2.96 11.42 18.27
N VAL A 437 -2.38 11.53 17.07
CA VAL A 437 -2.68 10.66 15.93
C VAL A 437 -2.18 9.24 16.20
N HIS A 438 -2.99 8.26 15.81
CA HIS A 438 -2.68 6.84 16.00
C HIS A 438 -1.96 6.25 14.78
N PHE A 439 -0.78 5.67 14.99
CA PHE A 439 -0.04 4.94 13.95
C PHE A 439 -0.10 3.45 14.27
N ARG A 440 -0.74 2.67 13.38
CA ARG A 440 -0.85 1.21 13.48
C ARG A 440 -0.18 0.54 12.29
N THR A 441 0.73 -0.37 12.57
CA THR A 441 1.21 -1.36 11.64
C THR A 441 0.46 -2.67 11.91
N PHE A 442 -0.12 -3.26 10.89
CA PHE A 442 -0.89 -4.51 10.97
C PHE A 442 0.03 -5.72 10.82
N GLU A 443 -0.38 -6.82 11.42
CA GLU A 443 0.34 -8.08 11.41
C GLU A 443 0.13 -8.81 10.06
N ALA A 444 1.20 -9.39 9.51
CA ALA A 444 1.19 -10.01 8.18
C ALA A 444 0.37 -11.30 8.15
N MET A 445 -0.38 -11.49 7.06
CA MET A 445 -1.06 -12.77 6.81
C MET A 445 -0.04 -13.89 6.52
N LEU A 446 1.10 -13.55 5.88
CA LEU A 446 2.12 -14.54 5.51
C LEU A 446 2.76 -15.27 6.69
N GLU A 447 2.99 -14.62 7.83
CA GLU A 447 3.70 -15.23 8.97
C GLU A 447 2.75 -16.00 9.93
N SER A 448 1.47 -16.14 9.56
CA SER A 448 0.45 -16.85 10.35
C SER A 448 0.33 -18.33 9.94
N PRO A 449 0.58 -19.31 10.84
CA PRO A 449 0.50 -20.73 10.51
C PRO A 449 -0.94 -21.23 10.38
N CYS A 450 -1.17 -22.25 9.54
CA CYS A 450 -2.45 -22.96 9.51
C CYS A 450 -2.77 -23.57 10.90
N PRO A 451 -4.01 -23.41 11.45
CA PRO A 451 -5.22 -22.85 10.83
C PRO A 451 -5.49 -21.37 11.17
N ILE A 452 -4.53 -20.61 11.72
CA ILE A 452 -4.70 -19.21 12.12
C ILE A 452 -4.87 -18.33 10.87
N ARG A 453 -5.89 -17.47 10.87
CA ARG A 453 -6.19 -16.56 9.75
C ARG A 453 -6.17 -15.13 10.25
N THR A 454 -5.11 -14.40 9.89
CA THR A 454 -4.82 -13.06 10.41
C THR A 454 -5.33 -11.99 9.47
N TYR A 455 -6.13 -11.06 10.00
CA TYR A 455 -6.72 -9.90 9.30
C TYR A 455 -7.43 -9.03 10.35
N ALA A 456 -8.00 -7.89 9.97
CA ALA A 456 -8.77 -7.07 10.91
C ALA A 456 -10.02 -6.44 10.30
N PHE A 457 -10.91 -6.01 11.19
CA PHE A 457 -11.91 -4.99 10.91
C PHE A 457 -11.56 -3.72 11.69
N VAL A 458 -12.01 -2.57 11.20
CA VAL A 458 -11.96 -1.31 11.94
C VAL A 458 -13.34 -0.70 11.98
N ASP A 459 -13.89 -0.63 13.19
CA ASP A 459 -15.16 0.04 13.47
C ASP A 459 -14.88 1.49 13.87
N VAL A 460 -15.42 2.44 13.12
CA VAL A 460 -15.21 3.89 13.32
C VAL A 460 -16.39 4.46 14.08
N TRP A 461 -16.13 5.02 15.25
CA TRP A 461 -17.10 5.70 16.11
C TRP A 461 -16.78 7.19 16.16
N LYS A 462 -17.71 7.98 16.71
CA LYS A 462 -17.56 9.44 16.84
C LYS A 462 -16.35 9.86 17.68
N ASP A 463 -16.00 9.03 18.66
CA ASP A 463 -15.04 9.27 19.74
C ASP A 463 -13.83 8.31 19.73
N ARG A 464 -13.85 7.26 18.89
CA ARG A 464 -12.84 6.19 18.90
C ARG A 464 -12.81 5.37 17.61
N LEU A 465 -11.69 4.70 17.36
CA LEU A 465 -11.57 3.56 16.45
C LEU A 465 -11.51 2.27 17.27
N VAL A 466 -12.17 1.20 16.82
CA VAL A 466 -12.05 -0.14 17.40
C VAL A 466 -11.48 -1.06 16.34
N VAL A 467 -10.26 -1.55 16.55
CA VAL A 467 -9.63 -2.56 15.69
C VAL A 467 -10.04 -3.93 16.21
N ARG A 468 -10.82 -4.68 15.42
CA ARG A 468 -11.14 -6.09 15.68
C ARG A 468 -10.20 -6.99 14.88
N GLY A 469 -8.99 -7.15 15.41
CA GLY A 469 -8.01 -8.10 14.89
C GLY A 469 -8.43 -9.55 15.09
N MET A 470 -8.29 -10.34 14.02
CA MET A 470 -8.53 -11.78 13.92
C MET A 470 -7.19 -12.52 13.77
N GLY A 471 -7.15 -13.80 14.16
CA GLY A 471 -5.91 -14.58 14.17
C GLY A 471 -4.87 -13.98 15.11
N ASP A 472 -3.67 -13.72 14.61
CA ASP A 472 -2.58 -13.10 15.36
C ASP A 472 -2.64 -11.55 15.35
N CYS A 473 -3.60 -10.93 14.65
CA CYS A 473 -3.75 -9.48 14.62
C CYS A 473 -4.27 -8.95 15.97
N PHE A 474 -3.55 -7.99 16.57
CA PHE A 474 -3.94 -7.44 17.87
C PHE A 474 -5.15 -6.50 17.76
N SER A 475 -6.28 -6.93 18.30
CA SER A 475 -7.45 -6.07 18.55
C SER A 475 -7.16 -5.03 19.65
N ASP A 476 -7.55 -3.77 19.41
CA ASP A 476 -7.34 -2.63 20.32
C ASP A 476 -8.37 -1.50 20.09
N VAL A 477 -8.37 -0.48 20.96
CA VAL A 477 -9.24 0.71 20.88
C VAL A 477 -8.38 1.96 20.92
N TYR A 478 -8.61 2.87 19.98
CA TYR A 478 -7.91 4.14 19.85
C TYR A 478 -8.91 5.26 20.11
N ASP A 479 -8.67 6.12 21.10
CA ASP A 479 -9.50 7.30 21.33
C ASP A 479 -9.30 8.35 20.22
N LEU A 480 -10.19 9.34 20.15
CA LEU A 480 -10.06 10.50 19.26
C LEU A 480 -10.06 11.82 20.08
N ASP A 481 -9.56 11.80 21.32
CA ASP A 481 -9.66 12.97 22.23
C ASP A 481 -8.82 14.18 21.76
N HIS A 482 -7.85 13.96 20.87
CA HIS A 482 -7.09 15.02 20.22
C HIS A 482 -7.95 15.93 19.34
N LEU A 483 -9.07 15.41 18.81
CA LEU A 483 -10.04 16.20 18.05
C LEU A 483 -10.78 17.22 18.91
N GLU A 484 -11.05 16.91 20.20
CA GLU A 484 -11.74 17.83 21.12
C GLU A 484 -10.84 19.02 21.48
N SER A 485 -9.54 18.76 21.66
CA SER A 485 -8.55 19.72 22.16
C SER A 485 -8.36 20.98 21.29
N LYS A 486 -8.74 20.93 20.00
CA LYS A 486 -8.46 21.99 19.01
C LYS A 486 -9.66 22.87 18.64
N VAL A 487 -10.87 22.52 19.08
CA VAL A 487 -12.09 23.30 18.81
C VAL A 487 -12.12 24.65 19.57
N GLY A 488 -11.29 24.79 20.61
CA GLY A 488 -11.31 25.95 21.53
C GLY A 488 -10.61 27.24 21.09
N THR A 489 -9.95 27.30 19.93
CA THR A 489 -9.02 28.42 19.59
C THR A 489 -9.54 29.42 18.55
N THR A 490 -10.81 29.34 18.15
CA THR A 490 -11.35 30.11 17.00
C THR A 490 -12.38 31.18 17.39
N VAL A 491 -12.25 31.81 18.57
CA VAL A 491 -12.92 33.10 18.86
C VAL A 491 -12.00 34.01 19.69
N ALA A 492 -11.42 35.03 19.04
CA ALA A 492 -11.16 36.39 19.54
C ALA A 492 -9.93 37.04 18.89
N LYS A 493 -10.15 37.76 17.78
CA LYS A 493 -9.46 39.03 17.47
C LYS A 493 -10.25 39.83 16.44
#